data_AF-A0A2W0CX09-F1
#
_entry.id   AF-A0A2W0CX09-F1
#
_cell.length_a   1.000
_cell.length_b   1.000
_cell.length_c   1.000
_cell.angle_alpha   90.00
_cell.angle_beta   90.00
_cell.angle_gamma   90.00
#
_symmetry.space_group_name_H-M   'P 1'
#
loop_
_entity.id
_entity.type
_entity.pdbx_description
1 polymer ?
#
loop_
_entity_poly.entity_id
_entity_poly.type
_entity_poly.pdbx_seq_one_letter_code
_entity_poly.pdbx_strand_id
1 'polypeptide(L)'
;MAVRGFLYALAEIQFINLRDFSDDMEKLIKESTEVQIQHLEELSQALRSNQDKEEFWEYNLDRVHQLKDDYPNILRSSLLVSCMSNMEKVLVGIYEDLKLRDLNLKSLRNKSFSNESTIRKVFLAIGEAIHLHNVYNMPEWDRLLFYNELRNRVVHDTGKVYPEDYPDLSEKIKNSELVSLSNHYDLVFVEDFAKQVNFDCTAILKRLLEEINNYFKNQASS
;
A
#
# COMPACT_ATOMS: atom_id res chain seq x y z
N MET A 1 12.72 26.74 -14.70
CA MET A 1 13.17 25.37 -15.04
C MET A 1 12.41 24.40 -14.13
N ALA A 2 11.41 23.67 -14.63
CA ALA A 2 10.48 22.86 -13.81
C ALA A 2 11.21 21.79 -12.98
N VAL A 3 10.71 21.43 -11.79
CA VAL A 3 11.14 20.21 -11.09
C VAL A 3 11.03 19.06 -12.08
N ARG A 4 12.07 18.23 -12.17
CA ARG A 4 12.20 17.25 -13.25
C ARG A 4 10.98 16.35 -13.24
N GLY A 5 10.03 16.64 -14.13
CA GLY A 5 8.84 15.82 -14.35
C GLY A 5 9.19 14.38 -14.73
N PHE A 6 10.46 14.09 -15.03
CA PHE A 6 10.98 12.76 -15.24
C PHE A 6 10.83 11.82 -14.03
N LEU A 7 11.19 12.23 -12.81
CA LEU A 7 11.04 11.35 -11.63
C LEU A 7 9.56 11.06 -11.34
N TYR A 8 8.71 12.06 -11.51
CA TYR A 8 7.26 11.90 -11.41
C TYR A 8 6.70 11.00 -12.51
N ALA A 9 7.08 11.21 -13.77
CA ALA A 9 6.63 10.41 -14.89
C ALA A 9 7.07 8.95 -14.73
N LEU A 10 8.30 8.71 -14.25
CA LEU A 10 8.75 7.37 -13.90
C LEU A 10 7.93 6.76 -12.76
N ALA A 11 7.62 7.54 -11.72
CA ALA A 11 6.76 7.10 -10.62
C ALA A 11 5.36 6.75 -11.12
N GLU A 12 4.76 7.60 -11.94
CA GLU A 12 3.44 7.42 -12.55
C GLU A 12 3.40 6.15 -13.39
N ILE A 13 4.41 5.91 -14.25
CA ILE A 13 4.55 4.66 -14.99
C ILE A 13 4.65 3.46 -14.05
N GLN A 14 5.41 3.56 -12.96
CA GLN A 14 5.53 2.46 -12.00
C GLN A 14 4.22 2.18 -11.25
N PHE A 15 3.47 3.22 -10.87
CA PHE A 15 2.16 3.04 -10.26
C PHE A 15 1.16 2.45 -11.25
N ILE A 16 1.15 2.90 -12.51
CA ILE A 16 0.35 2.28 -13.58
C ILE A 16 0.69 0.79 -13.71
N ASN A 17 1.98 0.45 -13.81
CA ASN A 17 2.41 -0.95 -13.92
C ASN A 17 2.01 -1.79 -12.71
N LEU A 18 2.12 -1.24 -11.48
CA LEU A 18 1.70 -1.95 -10.26
C LEU A 18 0.19 -2.16 -10.20
N ARG A 19 -0.60 -1.20 -10.69
CA ARG A 19 -2.05 -1.32 -10.80
C ARG A 19 -2.42 -2.40 -11.82
N ASP A 20 -1.85 -2.32 -13.02
CA ASP A 20 -2.16 -3.26 -14.09
C ASP A 20 -1.73 -4.69 -13.68
N PHE A 21 -0.56 -4.84 -13.04
CA PHE A 21 -0.15 -6.11 -12.44
C PHE A 21 -1.10 -6.60 -11.34
N SER A 22 -1.58 -5.70 -10.47
CA SER A 22 -2.58 -6.06 -9.45
C SER A 22 -3.84 -6.62 -10.10
N ASP A 23 -4.36 -5.96 -11.12
CA ASP A 23 -5.60 -6.35 -11.79
C ASP A 23 -5.46 -7.70 -12.51
N ASP A 24 -4.35 -7.89 -13.23
CA ASP A 24 -4.04 -9.14 -13.91
C ASP A 24 -3.90 -10.32 -12.92
N MET A 25 -3.22 -10.08 -11.79
CA MET A 25 -2.98 -11.13 -10.79
C MET A 25 -4.22 -11.47 -9.96
N GLU A 26 -5.03 -10.48 -9.56
CA GLU A 26 -6.31 -10.73 -8.88
C GLU A 26 -7.23 -11.57 -9.77
N LYS A 27 -7.32 -11.21 -11.06
CA LYS A 27 -8.09 -11.96 -12.04
C LYS A 27 -7.57 -13.39 -12.17
N LEU A 28 -6.26 -13.58 -12.32
CA LEU A 28 -5.65 -14.90 -12.46
C LEU A 28 -5.88 -15.77 -11.22
N ILE A 29 -5.73 -15.20 -10.01
CA ILE A 29 -5.96 -15.92 -8.75
C ILE A 29 -7.42 -16.36 -8.68
N LYS A 30 -8.37 -15.48 -9.04
CA LYS A 30 -9.80 -15.78 -9.03
C LYS A 30 -10.14 -16.91 -10.01
N GLU A 31 -9.72 -16.79 -11.26
CA GLU A 31 -9.95 -17.81 -12.30
C GLU A 31 -9.32 -19.15 -11.90
N SER A 32 -8.08 -19.13 -11.39
CA SER A 32 -7.40 -20.35 -10.94
C SER A 32 -8.09 -20.99 -9.73
N THR A 33 -8.60 -20.17 -8.80
CA THR A 33 -9.34 -20.64 -7.62
C THR A 33 -10.65 -21.31 -8.03
N GLU A 34 -11.41 -20.69 -8.93
CA GLU A 34 -12.66 -21.26 -9.47
C GLU A 34 -12.41 -22.61 -10.15
N VAL A 35 -11.40 -22.69 -11.03
CA VAL A 35 -11.02 -23.95 -11.71
C VAL A 35 -10.63 -25.04 -10.72
N GLN A 36 -9.82 -24.71 -9.70
CA GLN A 36 -9.40 -25.73 -8.74
C GLN A 36 -10.52 -26.18 -7.82
N ILE A 37 -11.40 -25.28 -7.39
CA ILE A 37 -12.58 -25.65 -6.59
C ILE A 37 -13.50 -26.53 -7.41
N GLN A 38 -13.77 -26.18 -8.66
CA GLN A 38 -14.59 -27.00 -9.56
C GLN A 38 -13.97 -28.40 -9.73
N HIS A 39 -12.65 -28.49 -9.87
CA HIS A 39 -11.97 -29.79 -9.93
C HIS A 39 -12.16 -30.61 -8.65
N LEU A 40 -12.06 -29.98 -7.47
CA LEU A 40 -12.32 -30.65 -6.19
C LEU A 40 -13.78 -31.11 -6.08
N GLU A 41 -14.73 -30.30 -6.57
CA GLU A 41 -16.15 -30.67 -6.62
C GLU A 41 -16.38 -31.90 -7.50
N GLU A 42 -15.82 -31.93 -8.70
CA GLU A 42 -15.87 -33.05 -9.64
C GLU A 42 -15.28 -34.33 -9.03
N LEU A 43 -14.13 -34.23 -8.35
CA LEU A 43 -13.52 -35.34 -7.63
C LEU A 43 -14.41 -35.85 -6.49
N SER A 44 -15.03 -34.95 -5.71
CA SER A 44 -15.94 -35.37 -4.63
C SER A 44 -17.21 -36.02 -5.18
N GLN A 45 -17.71 -35.59 -6.34
CA GLN A 45 -18.90 -36.19 -6.98
C GLN A 45 -18.65 -37.63 -7.45
N ALA A 46 -17.40 -37.98 -7.77
CA ALA A 46 -17.02 -39.34 -8.13
C ALA A 46 -17.03 -40.31 -6.93
N LEU A 47 -17.07 -39.80 -5.69
CA LEU A 47 -17.15 -40.61 -4.47
C LEU A 47 -18.58 -41.12 -4.25
N ARG A 48 -18.69 -42.38 -3.81
CA ARG A 48 -19.97 -43.09 -3.74
C ARG A 48 -20.70 -42.92 -2.41
N SER A 49 -19.98 -42.77 -1.30
CA SER A 49 -20.58 -42.60 0.01
C SER A 49 -20.53 -41.15 0.47
N ASN A 50 -21.49 -40.73 1.29
CA ASN A 50 -21.48 -39.38 1.88
C ASN A 50 -20.35 -39.22 2.90
N GLN A 51 -19.99 -40.30 3.60
CA GLN A 51 -18.87 -40.29 4.54
C GLN A 51 -17.55 -40.00 3.82
N ASP A 52 -17.29 -40.66 2.68
CA ASP A 52 -16.08 -40.40 1.90
C ASP A 52 -16.04 -38.95 1.38
N LYS A 53 -17.20 -38.36 1.06
CA LYS A 53 -17.31 -36.96 0.63
C LYS A 53 -17.01 -35.98 1.76
N GLU A 54 -17.52 -36.25 2.96
CA GLU A 54 -17.22 -35.45 4.14
C GLU A 54 -15.73 -35.51 4.47
N GLU A 55 -15.14 -36.70 4.55
CA GLU A 55 -13.70 -36.89 4.78
C GLU A 55 -12.83 -36.22 3.69
N PHE A 56 -13.28 -36.28 2.42
CA PHE A 56 -12.60 -35.60 1.32
C PHE A 56 -12.59 -34.06 1.50
N TRP A 57 -13.71 -33.47 1.89
CA TRP A 57 -13.78 -32.02 2.09
C TRP A 57 -13.05 -31.56 3.35
N GLU A 58 -13.06 -32.36 4.42
CA GLU A 58 -12.23 -32.11 5.60
C GLU A 58 -10.74 -32.09 5.23
N TYR A 59 -10.28 -33.04 4.41
CA TYR A 59 -8.89 -33.08 3.95
C TYR A 59 -8.52 -31.88 3.05
N ASN A 60 -9.46 -31.37 2.26
CA ASN A 60 -9.21 -30.28 1.31
C ASN A 60 -9.60 -28.89 1.84
N LEU A 61 -10.11 -28.79 3.08
CA LEU A 61 -10.55 -27.52 3.65
C LEU A 61 -9.43 -26.48 3.66
N ASP A 62 -8.24 -26.88 4.11
CA ASP A 62 -7.04 -26.03 4.11
C ASP A 62 -6.69 -25.55 2.70
N ARG A 63 -6.85 -26.42 1.70
CA ARG A 63 -6.57 -26.06 0.31
C ARG A 63 -7.56 -25.02 -0.21
N VAL A 64 -8.85 -25.16 0.12
CA VAL A 64 -9.87 -24.19 -0.25
C VAL A 64 -9.62 -22.85 0.43
N HIS A 65 -9.24 -22.85 1.71
CA HIS A 65 -8.86 -21.64 2.44
C HIS A 65 -7.65 -20.95 1.79
N GLN A 66 -6.60 -21.71 1.46
CA GLN A 66 -5.43 -21.16 0.77
C GLN A 66 -5.77 -20.44 -0.53
N LEU A 67 -6.65 -21.05 -1.33
CA LEU A 67 -7.06 -20.49 -2.62
C LEU A 67 -7.91 -19.23 -2.45
N LYS A 68 -8.89 -19.25 -1.54
CA LYS A 68 -9.86 -18.16 -1.38
C LYS A 68 -9.33 -16.98 -0.57
N ASP A 69 -8.49 -17.26 0.42
CA ASP A 69 -8.15 -16.29 1.45
C ASP A 69 -6.64 -15.98 1.44
N ASP A 70 -5.78 -17.00 1.57
CA ASP A 70 -4.35 -16.77 1.74
C ASP A 70 -3.70 -16.19 0.48
N TYR A 71 -3.98 -16.74 -0.71
CA TYR A 71 -3.35 -16.30 -1.95
C TYR A 71 -3.69 -14.84 -2.32
N PRO A 72 -4.98 -14.41 -2.31
CA PRO A 72 -5.30 -13.00 -2.50
C PRO A 72 -4.64 -12.11 -1.43
N ASN A 73 -4.63 -12.53 -0.17
CA ASN A 73 -4.06 -11.72 0.90
C ASN A 73 -2.52 -11.57 0.78
N ILE A 74 -1.82 -12.61 0.34
CA ILE A 74 -0.38 -12.57 0.02
C ILE A 74 -0.11 -11.59 -1.14
N LEU A 75 -0.94 -11.62 -2.20
CA LEU A 75 -0.82 -10.67 -3.31
C LEU A 75 -0.98 -9.23 -2.81
N ARG A 76 -2.08 -8.94 -2.11
CA ARG A 76 -2.44 -7.59 -1.65
C ARG A 76 -1.42 -7.01 -0.66
N SER A 77 -0.92 -7.83 0.26
CA SER A 77 0.16 -7.44 1.18
C SER A 77 1.47 -7.16 0.45
N SER A 78 1.82 -7.96 -0.56
CA SER A 78 3.02 -7.75 -1.38
C SER A 78 2.92 -6.46 -2.21
N LEU A 79 1.73 -6.15 -2.72
CA LEU A 79 1.44 -4.92 -3.45
C LEU A 79 1.53 -3.69 -2.54
N LEU A 80 1.02 -3.76 -1.31
CA LEU A 80 1.18 -2.70 -0.32
C LEU A 80 2.66 -2.38 -0.09
N VAL A 81 3.47 -3.40 0.18
CA VAL A 81 4.91 -3.23 0.39
C VAL A 81 5.57 -2.59 -0.82
N SER A 82 5.21 -3.05 -2.03
CA SER A 82 5.77 -2.55 -3.29
C SER A 82 5.39 -1.10 -3.56
N CYS A 83 4.11 -0.75 -3.44
CA CYS A 83 3.59 0.62 -3.60
C CYS A 83 4.26 1.58 -2.62
N MET A 84 4.31 1.22 -1.33
CA MET A 84 4.90 2.09 -0.30
C MET A 84 6.41 2.25 -0.47
N SER A 85 7.12 1.18 -0.83
CA SER A 85 8.56 1.27 -1.12
C SER A 85 8.84 2.15 -2.35
N ASN A 86 7.98 2.08 -3.36
CA ASN A 86 8.10 2.95 -4.53
C ASN A 86 7.83 4.41 -4.17
N MET A 87 6.78 4.67 -3.39
CA MET A 87 6.45 6.00 -2.88
C MET A 87 7.63 6.61 -2.11
N GLU A 88 8.23 5.87 -1.17
CA GLU A 88 9.40 6.33 -0.42
C GLU A 88 10.57 6.69 -1.32
N LYS A 89 10.89 5.83 -2.29
CA LYS A 89 11.98 6.06 -3.25
C LYS A 89 11.77 7.33 -4.06
N VAL A 90 10.55 7.54 -4.56
CA VAL A 90 10.20 8.72 -5.37
C VAL A 90 10.28 9.99 -4.53
N LEU A 91 9.73 9.97 -3.32
CA LEU A 91 9.77 11.10 -2.39
C LEU A 91 11.22 11.50 -2.03
N VAL A 92 12.07 10.52 -1.73
CA VAL A 92 13.50 10.78 -1.46
C VAL A 92 14.17 11.37 -2.71
N GLY A 93 13.87 10.85 -3.91
CA GLY A 93 14.36 11.41 -5.16
C GLY A 93 13.96 12.87 -5.37
N ILE A 94 12.70 13.22 -5.11
CA ILE A 94 12.20 14.60 -5.17
C ILE A 94 12.96 15.49 -4.17
N TYR A 95 13.13 15.02 -2.93
CA TYR A 95 13.87 15.76 -1.91
C TYR A 95 15.32 16.03 -2.32
N GLU A 96 16.04 15.05 -2.86
CA GLU A 96 17.42 15.26 -3.33
C GLU A 96 17.47 16.21 -4.54
N ASP A 97 16.52 16.12 -5.47
CA ASP A 97 16.40 17.04 -6.61
C ASP A 97 16.14 18.48 -6.15
N LEU A 98 15.39 18.69 -5.07
CA LEU A 98 15.16 20.00 -4.48
C LEU A 98 16.42 20.55 -3.82
N LYS A 99 17.19 19.71 -3.13
CA LYS A 99 18.49 20.12 -2.54
C LYS A 99 19.49 20.54 -3.60
N LEU A 100 19.54 19.85 -4.73
CA LEU A 100 20.39 20.22 -5.87
C LEU A 100 19.99 21.56 -6.51
N ARG A 101 18.80 22.09 -6.20
CA ARG A 101 18.31 23.41 -6.64
C ARG A 101 18.55 24.49 -5.59
N ASP A 102 19.46 24.25 -4.66
CA ASP A 102 19.81 25.15 -3.56
C ASP A 102 18.65 25.52 -2.63
N LEU A 103 17.59 24.69 -2.55
CA LEU A 103 16.68 24.77 -1.41
C LEU A 103 17.42 24.28 -0.16
N ASN A 104 17.47 25.15 0.85
CA ASN A 104 18.03 24.82 2.16
C ASN A 104 17.08 23.91 2.95
N LEU A 105 17.01 22.64 2.57
CA LEU A 105 16.21 21.62 3.26
C LEU A 105 17.00 20.99 4.41
N LYS A 106 16.34 20.75 5.54
CA LYS A 106 16.94 19.96 6.63
C LYS A 106 17.25 18.54 6.17
N SER A 107 18.37 18.02 6.64
CA SER A 107 18.75 16.62 6.43
C SER A 107 17.68 15.66 6.95
N LEU A 108 17.35 14.62 6.18
CA LEU A 108 16.47 13.52 6.64
C LEU A 108 17.03 12.77 7.86
N ARG A 109 18.34 12.92 8.16
CA ARG A 109 18.99 12.37 9.36
C ARG A 109 18.96 13.34 10.56
N ASN A 110 18.27 14.47 10.46
CA ASN A 110 18.15 15.41 11.56
C ASN A 110 17.51 14.72 12.78
N LYS A 111 18.04 15.01 13.98
CA LYS A 111 17.52 14.46 15.24
C LYS A 111 16.04 14.78 15.47
N SER A 112 15.56 15.92 14.96
CA SER A 112 14.14 16.30 15.03
C SER A 112 13.21 15.33 14.28
N PHE A 113 13.75 14.51 13.38
CA PHE A 113 13.01 13.53 12.58
C PHE A 113 13.27 12.09 13.02
N SER A 114 13.87 11.86 14.20
CA SER A 114 14.35 10.55 14.61
C SER A 114 13.25 9.47 14.68
N ASN A 115 12.05 9.84 15.13
CA ASN A 115 10.93 8.93 15.32
C ASN A 115 9.95 8.87 14.13
N GLU A 116 10.24 9.57 13.03
CA GLU A 116 9.34 9.68 11.89
C GLU A 116 9.61 8.61 10.82
N SER A 117 8.60 8.24 10.06
CA SER A 117 8.78 7.41 8.86
C SER A 117 9.47 8.20 7.74
N THR A 118 10.15 7.53 6.81
CA THR A 118 10.84 8.18 5.68
C THR A 118 9.94 9.16 4.94
N ILE A 119 8.70 8.75 4.66
CA ILE A 119 7.67 9.60 4.05
C ILE A 119 7.50 10.89 4.85
N ARG A 120 7.22 10.79 6.15
CA ARG A 120 7.04 11.98 7.00
C ARG A 120 8.29 12.85 7.06
N LYS A 121 9.49 12.28 7.12
CA LYS A 121 10.74 13.09 7.12
C LYS A 121 10.85 13.93 5.85
N VAL A 122 10.55 13.34 4.69
CA VAL A 122 10.60 14.07 3.41
C VAL A 122 9.58 15.21 3.41
N PHE A 123 8.33 14.93 3.79
CA PHE A 123 7.28 15.95 3.84
C PHE A 123 7.61 17.07 4.82
N LEU A 124 8.11 16.77 6.02
CA LEU A 124 8.52 17.77 7.00
C LEU A 124 9.68 18.62 6.46
N ALA A 125 10.70 18.00 5.87
CA ALA A 125 11.87 18.71 5.34
C ALA A 125 11.49 19.65 4.18
N ILE A 126 10.63 19.20 3.26
CA ILE A 126 10.12 20.04 2.16
C ILE A 126 9.19 21.13 2.71
N GLY A 127 8.34 20.78 3.68
CA GLY A 127 7.36 21.65 4.33
C GLY A 127 7.94 22.90 5.00
N GLU A 128 9.21 22.84 5.41
CA GLU A 128 9.93 23.99 6.00
C GLU A 128 10.26 25.08 4.97
N ALA A 129 10.37 24.73 3.69
CA ALA A 129 10.71 25.66 2.62
C ALA A 129 9.53 25.93 1.67
N ILE A 130 8.66 24.94 1.48
CA ILE A 130 7.48 25.01 0.59
C ILE A 130 6.26 24.68 1.44
N HIS A 131 5.27 25.58 1.49
CA HIS A 131 4.06 25.34 2.27
C HIS A 131 3.24 24.20 1.65
N LEU A 132 3.13 23.07 2.38
CA LEU A 132 2.43 21.87 1.92
C LEU A 132 0.99 21.71 2.47
N HIS A 133 0.32 22.83 2.78
CA HIS A 133 -0.97 22.80 3.48
C HIS A 133 -2.04 22.03 2.70
N ASN A 134 -2.06 22.11 1.37
CA ASN A 134 -3.08 21.42 0.60
C ASN A 134 -2.83 19.91 0.54
N VAL A 135 -1.58 19.44 0.67
CA VAL A 135 -1.31 18.00 0.77
C VAL A 135 -1.76 17.47 2.14
N TYR A 136 -1.44 18.16 3.24
CA TYR A 136 -1.78 17.68 4.57
C TYR A 136 -3.27 17.61 4.87
N ASN A 137 -4.09 18.40 4.16
CA ASN A 137 -5.54 18.39 4.31
C ASN A 137 -6.24 17.33 3.44
N MET A 138 -5.49 16.55 2.65
CA MET A 138 -6.07 15.51 1.80
C MET A 138 -6.45 14.27 2.63
N PRO A 139 -7.63 13.68 2.43
CA PRO A 139 -7.96 12.38 3.01
C PRO A 139 -6.94 11.28 2.63
N GLU A 140 -6.36 11.38 1.44
CA GLU A 140 -5.30 10.50 0.95
C GLU A 140 -4.05 10.55 1.82
N TRP A 141 -3.79 11.67 2.51
CA TRP A 141 -2.63 11.84 3.37
C TRP A 141 -2.76 10.96 4.63
N ASP A 142 -3.91 11.01 5.29
CA ASP A 142 -4.18 10.17 6.46
C ASP A 142 -4.17 8.68 6.08
N ARG A 143 -4.72 8.34 4.91
CA ARG A 143 -4.65 6.98 4.38
C ARG A 143 -3.22 6.54 4.07
N LEU A 144 -2.38 7.39 3.49
CA LEU A 144 -0.98 7.09 3.23
C LEU A 144 -0.21 6.76 4.51
N LEU A 145 -0.49 7.49 5.60
CA LEU A 145 0.11 7.23 6.91
C LEU A 145 -0.37 5.89 7.48
N PHE A 146 -1.66 5.61 7.37
CA PHE A 146 -2.24 4.33 7.75
C PHE A 146 -1.62 3.16 6.96
N TYR A 147 -1.47 3.29 5.64
CA TYR A 147 -0.79 2.29 4.81
C TYR A 147 0.65 2.05 5.23
N ASN A 148 1.36 3.09 5.66
CA ASN A 148 2.71 2.95 6.19
C ASN A 148 2.74 2.15 7.51
N GLU A 149 1.78 2.37 8.41
CA GLU A 149 1.61 1.56 9.62
C GLU A 149 1.33 0.09 9.28
N LEU A 150 0.39 -0.18 8.36
CA LEU A 150 0.07 -1.52 7.90
C LEU A 150 1.28 -2.22 7.26
N ARG A 151 1.99 -1.52 6.37
CA ARG A 151 3.21 -2.05 5.72
C ARG A 151 4.25 -2.46 6.73
N ASN A 152 4.42 -1.69 7.81
CA ASN A 152 5.37 -2.04 8.86
C ASN A 152 4.99 -3.35 9.56
N ARG A 153 3.69 -3.57 9.82
CA ARG A 153 3.20 -4.84 10.38
C ARG A 153 3.41 -6.01 9.43
N VAL A 154 3.13 -5.82 8.14
CA VAL A 154 3.38 -6.85 7.11
C VAL A 154 4.85 -7.25 7.07
N VAL A 155 5.77 -6.28 7.09
CA VAL A 155 7.21 -6.53 6.94
C VAL A 155 7.86 -7.07 8.22
N HIS A 156 7.49 -6.57 9.39
CA HIS A 156 8.20 -6.86 10.63
C HIS A 156 7.55 -7.93 11.50
N ASP A 157 6.25 -8.14 11.34
CA ASP A 157 5.45 -8.99 12.24
C ASP A 157 4.57 -9.97 11.48
N THR A 158 4.95 -10.29 10.24
CA THR A 158 4.19 -11.21 9.37
C THR A 158 2.72 -10.81 9.22
N GLY A 159 2.42 -9.52 9.32
CA GLY A 159 1.06 -9.00 9.20
C GLY A 159 0.18 -9.14 10.44
N LYS A 160 0.74 -9.50 11.61
CA LYS A 160 -0.05 -9.62 12.85
C LYS A 160 -0.25 -8.29 13.55
N VAL A 161 -1.42 -8.05 14.13
CA VAL A 161 -1.73 -6.85 14.93
C VAL A 161 -2.52 -7.24 16.18
N TYR A 162 -1.83 -7.46 17.28
CA TYR A 162 -2.49 -7.71 18.58
C TYR A 162 -3.05 -6.39 19.15
N PRO A 163 -4.36 -6.29 19.44
CA PRO A 163 -4.96 -5.05 19.94
C PRO A 163 -4.38 -4.53 21.26
N GLU A 164 -3.81 -5.42 22.07
CA GLU A 164 -3.16 -5.05 23.34
C GLU A 164 -1.85 -4.29 23.11
N ASP A 165 -1.09 -4.66 22.08
CA ASP A 165 0.19 -4.04 21.74
C ASP A 165 0.01 -2.81 20.83
N TYR A 166 -1.07 -2.78 20.03
CA TYR A 166 -1.32 -1.75 19.01
C TYR A 166 -2.76 -1.22 19.04
N PRO A 167 -3.24 -0.65 20.16
CA PRO A 167 -4.63 -0.25 20.33
C PRO A 167 -5.10 0.76 19.26
N ASP A 168 -4.30 1.78 18.99
CA ASP A 168 -4.62 2.83 18.01
C ASP A 168 -4.74 2.27 16.59
N LEU A 169 -3.80 1.40 16.20
CA LEU A 169 -3.83 0.78 14.87
C LEU A 169 -5.00 -0.18 14.73
N SER A 170 -5.30 -0.96 15.77
CA SER A 170 -6.45 -1.86 15.79
C SER A 170 -7.77 -1.08 15.71
N GLU A 171 -7.88 0.08 16.32
CA GLU A 171 -9.05 0.96 16.16
C GLU A 171 -9.19 1.48 14.72
N LYS A 172 -8.08 1.94 14.11
CA LYS A 172 -8.08 2.35 12.69
C LYS A 172 -8.52 1.20 11.77
N ILE A 173 -8.04 -0.02 12.01
CA ILE A 173 -8.43 -1.19 11.23
C ILE A 173 -9.92 -1.51 11.41
N LYS A 174 -10.45 -1.46 12.64
CA LYS A 174 -11.89 -1.67 12.89
C LYS A 174 -12.79 -0.68 12.15
N ASN A 175 -12.32 0.54 11.96
CA ASN A 175 -13.05 1.61 11.27
C ASN A 175 -12.75 1.67 9.75
N SER A 176 -11.92 0.75 9.23
CA SER A 176 -11.53 0.70 7.83
C SER A 176 -12.44 -0.27 7.06
N GLU A 177 -12.89 0.15 5.87
CA GLU A 177 -13.58 -0.75 4.93
C GLU A 177 -12.61 -1.57 4.08
N LEU A 178 -11.31 -1.24 4.13
CA LEU A 178 -10.31 -1.80 3.24
C LEU A 178 -9.50 -2.95 3.85
N VAL A 179 -9.49 -3.03 5.18
CA VAL A 179 -8.62 -3.93 5.94
C VAL A 179 -9.36 -4.38 7.17
N SER A 180 -9.27 -5.66 7.51
CA SER A 180 -9.80 -6.24 8.75
C SER A 180 -8.76 -7.12 9.43
N LEU A 181 -9.11 -7.66 10.60
CA LEU A 181 -8.31 -8.65 11.31
C LEU A 181 -9.01 -10.01 11.27
N SER A 182 -8.23 -11.07 11.01
CA SER A 182 -8.67 -12.45 11.18
C SER A 182 -8.91 -12.78 12.65
N ASN A 183 -9.48 -13.96 12.92
CA ASN A 183 -9.60 -14.49 14.30
C ASN A 183 -8.25 -14.71 14.99
N HIS A 184 -7.16 -14.73 14.23
CA HIS A 184 -5.79 -14.88 14.72
C HIS A 184 -5.00 -13.56 14.67
N TYR A 185 -5.70 -12.44 14.46
CA TYR A 185 -5.15 -11.09 14.39
C TYR A 185 -4.22 -10.83 13.21
N ASP A 186 -4.34 -11.61 12.14
CA ASP A 186 -3.66 -11.35 10.88
C ASP A 186 -4.41 -10.28 10.08
N LEU A 187 -3.67 -9.39 9.43
CA LEU A 187 -4.25 -8.41 8.49
C LEU A 187 -4.87 -9.13 7.29
N VAL A 188 -6.12 -8.78 7.00
CA VAL A 188 -6.86 -9.26 5.83
C VAL A 188 -7.22 -8.06 4.95
N PHE A 189 -6.78 -8.07 3.69
CA PHE A 189 -6.98 -6.99 2.72
C PHE A 189 -8.10 -7.32 1.73
N VAL A 190 -8.95 -6.35 1.38
CA VAL A 190 -10.05 -6.53 0.41
C VAL A 190 -9.59 -6.46 -1.06
N GLU A 191 -10.42 -6.94 -2.00
CA GLU A 191 -10.11 -7.10 -3.45
C GLU A 191 -9.66 -5.83 -4.16
N ASP A 192 -10.08 -4.65 -3.69
CA ASP A 192 -9.69 -3.37 -4.29
C ASP A 192 -8.67 -2.57 -3.45
N PHE A 193 -8.13 -3.17 -2.38
CA PHE A 193 -7.19 -2.49 -1.49
C PHE A 193 -5.98 -1.94 -2.24
N ALA A 194 -5.34 -2.77 -3.08
CA ALA A 194 -4.15 -2.35 -3.81
C ALA A 194 -4.42 -1.21 -4.80
N LYS A 195 -5.60 -1.21 -5.44
CA LYS A 195 -6.04 -0.11 -6.32
C LYS A 195 -6.19 1.19 -5.54
N GLN A 196 -6.78 1.14 -4.35
CA GLN A 196 -6.95 2.32 -3.51
C GLN A 196 -5.60 2.88 -3.03
N VAL A 197 -4.68 2.01 -2.58
CA VAL A 197 -3.32 2.41 -2.19
C VAL A 197 -2.60 3.09 -3.35
N ASN A 198 -2.73 2.56 -4.56
CA ASN A 198 -2.12 3.11 -5.76
C ASN A 198 -2.68 4.49 -6.12
N PHE A 199 -4.01 4.62 -6.08
CA PHE A 199 -4.72 5.88 -6.30
C PHE A 199 -4.26 6.96 -5.31
N ASP A 200 -4.26 6.65 -4.02
CA ASP A 200 -3.88 7.58 -2.96
C ASP A 200 -2.40 8.03 -3.10
N CYS A 201 -1.48 7.09 -3.37
CA CYS A 201 -0.07 7.40 -3.62
C CYS A 201 0.08 8.38 -4.80
N THR A 202 -0.61 8.11 -5.90
CA THR A 202 -0.55 8.92 -7.11
C THR A 202 -1.13 10.32 -6.87
N ALA A 203 -2.25 10.41 -6.16
CA ALA A 203 -2.90 11.68 -5.81
C ALA A 203 -1.99 12.56 -4.94
N ILE A 204 -1.33 11.98 -3.93
CA ILE A 204 -0.39 12.70 -3.08
C ILE A 204 0.82 13.21 -3.86
N LEU A 205 1.42 12.38 -4.71
CA LEU A 205 2.56 12.80 -5.53
C LEU A 205 2.19 13.92 -6.49
N LYS A 206 1.04 13.80 -7.14
CA LYS A 206 0.53 14.84 -8.04
C LYS A 206 0.38 16.17 -7.30
N ARG A 207 -0.29 16.17 -6.14
CA ARG A 207 -0.49 17.39 -5.34
C ARG A 207 0.83 17.99 -4.86
N LEU A 208 1.74 17.15 -4.35
CA LEU A 208 3.06 17.59 -3.89
C LEU A 208 3.81 18.34 -5.01
N LEU A 209 3.79 17.81 -6.23
CA LEU A 209 4.47 18.43 -7.35
C LEU A 209 3.79 19.69 -7.86
N GLU A 210 2.46 19.76 -7.79
CA GLU A 210 1.72 20.99 -8.06
C GLU A 210 2.19 22.12 -7.14
N GLU A 211 2.28 21.86 -5.82
CA GLU A 211 2.72 22.86 -4.85
C GLU A 211 4.18 23.26 -5.04
N ILE A 212 5.07 22.29 -5.28
CA ILE A 212 6.48 22.56 -5.60
C ILE A 212 6.60 23.42 -6.86
N ASN A 213 5.88 23.09 -7.93
CA ASN A 213 5.92 23.84 -9.18
C ASN A 213 5.35 25.26 -9.00
N ASN A 214 4.29 25.42 -8.21
CA ASN A 214 3.72 26.73 -7.90
C ASN A 214 4.70 27.61 -7.11
N TYR A 215 5.42 27.04 -6.14
CA TYR A 215 6.48 27.75 -5.41
C TYR A 215 7.54 28.32 -6.36
N PHE A 216 8.09 27.50 -7.26
CA PHE A 216 9.11 27.96 -8.21
C PHE A 216 8.58 28.97 -9.25
N LYS A 217 7.31 28.83 -9.68
CA LYS A 217 6.68 29.83 -10.58
C LYS A 217 6.55 31.20 -9.91
N ASN A 218 6.16 31.22 -8.64
CA ASN A 218 5.99 32.46 -7.88
C ASN A 218 7.34 33.15 -7.64
N GLN A 219 8.40 32.38 -7.35
CA GLN A 219 9.75 32.94 -7.22
C GLN A 219 10.32 33.49 -8.53
N ALA A 220 9.99 32.89 -9.67
CA ALA A 220 10.43 33.41 -10.98
C ALA A 220 9.67 34.68 -11.43
N SER A 221 8.54 34.99 -10.77
CA SER A 221 7.70 36.16 -11.06
C SER A 221 7.94 37.33 -10.10
N SER A 222 8.81 37.14 -9.10
CA SER A 222 9.21 38.13 -8.10
C SER A 222 10.61 38.66 -8.40
#